data_AF-A0A1B9MCM0-F1
#
_entry.id   AF-A0A1B9MCM0-F1
#
_cell.length_a   1.000
_cell.length_b   1.000
_cell.length_c   1.000
_cell.angle_alpha   90.00
_cell.angle_beta   90.00
_cell.angle_gamma   90.00
#
_symmetry.space_group_name_H-M   'P 1'
#
loop_
_entity.id
_entity.type
_entity.pdbx_description
1 polymer ?
#
loop_
_entity_poly.entity_id
_entity_poly.type
_entity_poly.pdbx_seq_one_letter_code
_entity_poly.pdbx_strand_id
1 'polypeptide(L)' 'MSESTLRRRLSDEGTSLSNILFEARMSYGLKLLQTTHLNITQIAQEVGYDSGSRFAIYFRKRFGFSPKHMRDR' A
#
# COMPACT_ATOMS: atom_id res chain seq x y z
N MET A 1 15.30 20.68 5.00
CA MET A 1 15.78 19.92 3.83
C MET A 1 14.90 20.24 2.64
N SER A 2 15.47 20.47 1.46
CA SER A 2 14.67 20.65 0.24
C SER A 2 14.17 19.30 -0.28
N GLU A 3 13.12 19.31 -1.10
CA GLU A 3 12.62 18.12 -1.81
C GLU A 3 13.72 17.43 -2.63
N SER A 4 14.55 18.22 -3.32
CA SER A 4 15.69 17.72 -4.10
C SER A 4 16.72 16.98 -3.24
N THR A 5 16.98 17.46 -2.02
CA THR A 5 17.91 16.81 -1.08
C THR A 5 17.35 15.47 -0.63
N LEU A 6 16.05 15.40 -0.31
CA LEU A 6 15.39 14.16 0.10
C LEU A 6 15.39 13.13 -1.03
N ARG A 7 15.00 13.52 -2.24
CA ARG A 7 14.99 12.62 -3.41
C ARG A 7 16.38 12.04 -3.70
N ARG A 8 17.44 12.86 -3.62
CA ARG A 8 18.81 12.39 -3.83
C ARG A 8 19.20 11.35 -2.78
N ARG A 9 19.00 11.65 -1.50
CA ARG A 9 19.31 10.72 -0.40
C ARG A 9 18.58 9.39 -0.54
N LEU A 10 17.28 9.43 -0.83
CA LEU A 10 16.50 8.21 -1.05
C LEU A 10 17.03 7.40 -2.24
N SER A 11 17.43 8.07 -3.32
CA SER A 11 18.05 7.42 -4.47
C SER A 11 19.42 6.82 -4.12
N ASP A 12 20.23 7.52 -3.31
CA ASP A 12 21.52 7.02 -2.81
C ASP A 12 21.32 5.76 -1.94
N GLU A 13 20.18 5.65 -1.25
CA GLU A 13 19.73 4.47 -0.49
C GLU A 13 19.01 3.41 -1.35
N GLY A 14 18.93 3.59 -2.68
CA GLY A 14 18.30 2.63 -3.59
C GLY A 14 16.77 2.59 -3.54
N THR A 15 16.13 3.62 -2.99
CA THR A 15 14.67 3.72 -2.87
C THR A 15 14.13 5.05 -3.42
N SER A 16 12.82 5.23 -3.33
CA SER A 16 12.15 6.48 -3.68
C SER A 16 11.01 6.75 -2.72
N LEU A 17 10.57 8.00 -2.66
CA LEU A 17 9.39 8.36 -1.86
C LEU A 17 8.16 7.54 -2.28
N SER A 18 8.01 7.29 -3.59
CA SER A 18 6.92 6.47 -4.13
C SER A 18 6.98 5.02 -3.65
N ASN A 19 8.18 4.43 -3.54
CA ASN A 19 8.35 3.07 -3.01
C ASN A 19 8.03 3.02 -1.51
N ILE A 20 8.50 4.00 -0.74
CA ILE A 20 8.21 4.09 0.70
C ILE A 20 6.70 4.24 0.92
N LEU A 21 6.05 5.14 0.17
CA LEU A 21 4.61 5.35 0.26
C LEU A 21 3.85 4.09 -0.14
N PHE A 22 4.30 3.39 -1.18
CA PHE A 22 3.72 2.12 -1.61
C PHE A 22 3.79 1.06 -0.49
N GLU A 23 4.97 0.83 0.09
CA GLU A 23 5.14 -0.13 1.18
C GLU A 23 4.30 0.22 2.42
N ALA A 24 4.25 1.50 2.78
CA ALA A 24 3.44 1.97 3.90
C ALA A 24 1.93 1.71 3.66
N ARG A 25 1.42 2.04 2.47
CA ARG A 25 0.03 1.81 2.09
C ARG A 25 -0.33 0.33 2.07
N MET A 26 0.54 -0.51 1.52
CA MET A 26 0.31 -1.96 1.46
C MET A 26 0.32 -2.59 2.87
N SER A 27 1.26 -2.17 3.72
CA SER A 27 1.34 -2.65 5.11
C SER A 27 0.13 -2.21 5.94
N TYR A 28 -0.33 -0.97 5.76
CA TYR A 28 -1.53 -0.50 6.46
C TYR A 28 -2.80 -1.20 5.94
N GLY A 29 -2.90 -1.40 4.63
CA GLY A 29 -4.00 -2.17 4.04
C GLY A 29 -4.07 -3.61 4.54
N LEU A 30 -2.91 -4.27 4.68
CA LEU A 30 -2.79 -5.59 5.29
C LEU A 30 -3.33 -5.60 6.73
N LYS A 31 -2.93 -4.62 7.54
CA LYS A 31 -3.42 -4.46 8.91
C LYS A 31 -4.94 -4.30 8.94
N LEU A 32 -5.50 -3.41 8.10
CA LEU A 32 -6.95 -3.19 8.04
C LEU A 32 -7.72 -4.46 7.63
N LEU A 33 -7.18 -5.26 6.71
CA LEU A 33 -7.78 -6.55 6.33
C LEU A 33 -7.85 -7.54 7.51
N GLN A 34 -6.86 -7.50 8.41
CA GLN A 34 -6.77 -8.41 9.55
C GLN A 34 -7.55 -7.94 10.77
N THR A 35 -7.64 -6.63 10.99
CA THR A 35 -8.16 -6.07 12.24
C THR A 35 -9.54 -5.45 12.11
N THR A 36 -10.14 -5.42 10.92
CA THR A 36 -11.42 -4.73 10.68
C THR A 36 -12.35 -5.53 9.76
N HIS A 37 -13.64 -5.17 9.76
CA HIS A 37 -14.64 -5.70 8.84
C HIS A 37 -14.87 -4.81 7.61
N LEU A 38 -14.05 -3.77 7.41
CA LEU A 38 -14.17 -2.86 6.28
C LEU A 38 -14.14 -3.62 4.94
N ASN A 39 -14.96 -3.22 3.98
CA ASN A 39 -14.89 -3.81 2.66
C ASN A 39 -13.65 -3.31 1.88
N ILE A 40 -13.28 -3.98 0.80
CA ILE A 40 -12.06 -3.68 0.04
C ILE A 40 -12.06 -2.23 -0.49
N THR A 41 -13.22 -1.69 -0.84
CA THR A 41 -13.34 -0.30 -1.31
C THR A 41 -13.05 0.69 -0.19
N GLN A 42 -13.56 0.44 1.02
CA GLN A 42 -13.27 1.28 2.19
C GLN A 42 -11.79 1.21 2.56
N ILE A 43 -11.20 0.02 2.59
CA ILE A 43 -9.76 -0.15 2.87
C ILE A 43 -8.92 0.60 1.84
N ALA A 44 -9.29 0.55 0.56
CA ALA A 44 -8.61 1.31 -0.48
C ALA A 44 -8.64 2.82 -0.22
N GLN A 45 -9.77 3.37 0.21
CA GLN A 45 -9.89 4.79 0.56
C GLN A 45 -9.01 5.14 1.76
N GLU A 46 -9.03 4.33 2.82
CA GLU A 46 -8.20 4.51 4.02
C GLU A 46 -6.69 4.50 3.72
N VAL A 47 -6.25 3.71 2.75
CA VAL A 47 -4.84 3.65 2.32
C VAL A 47 -4.52 4.63 1.17
N GLY A 48 -5.47 5.50 0.78
CA GLY A 48 -5.25 6.56 -0.21
C GLY A 48 -5.28 6.12 -1.67
N TYR A 49 -6.13 5.13 -2.00
CA TYR A 49 -6.46 4.72 -3.37
C TYR A 49 -7.92 5.03 -3.69
N ASP A 50 -8.15 5.63 -4.87
CA ASP A 50 -9.50 5.98 -5.33
C ASP A 50 -10.40 4.78 -5.60
N SER A 51 -9.83 3.58 -5.79
CA SER A 51 -10.60 2.38 -6.11
C SER A 51 -10.07 1.11 -5.45
N GLY A 52 -11.01 0.28 -5.01
CA GLY A 52 -10.74 -1.06 -4.48
C GLY A 52 -9.98 -1.94 -5.46
N SER A 53 -10.27 -1.84 -6.76
CA SER A 53 -9.60 -2.61 -7.81
C SER A 53 -8.11 -2.23 -7.94
N ARG A 54 -7.76 -0.93 -7.90
CA ARG A 54 -6.35 -0.50 -7.93
C ARG A 54 -5.61 -1.01 -6.71
N PHE A 55 -6.18 -0.84 -5.52
CA PHE A 55 -5.60 -1.39 -4.30
C PHE A 55 -5.38 -2.91 -4.42
N ALA A 56 -6.38 -3.66 -4.88
CA ALA A 56 -6.29 -5.12 -4.99
C ALA A 56 -5.20 -5.59 -5.96
N ILE A 57 -5.00 -4.90 -7.09
CA ILE A 57 -3.92 -5.20 -8.06
C ILE A 57 -2.55 -5.04 -7.39
N TYR A 58 -2.33 -3.90 -6.74
CA TYR A 58 -1.06 -3.58 -6.08
C TYR A 58 -0.79 -4.44 -4.85
N PHE A 59 -1.83 -4.73 -4.08
CA PHE A 59 -1.78 -5.66 -2.96
C PHE A 59 -1.36 -7.05 -3.42
N ARG A 60 -2.00 -7.57 -4.48
CA ARG A 60 -1.61 -8.86 -5.06
C ARG A 60 -0.19 -8.85 -5.60
N LYS A 61 0.24 -7.75 -6.23
CA LYS A 61 1.63 -7.60 -6.69
C LYS A 61 2.63 -7.65 -5.54
N ARG A 62 2.28 -7.10 -4.36
CA ARG A 62 3.16 -7.04 -3.19
C ARG A 62 3.18 -8.34 -2.36
N PHE A 63 2.04 -8.98 -2.17
CA PHE A 63 1.87 -10.12 -1.24
C PHE A 63 1.63 -11.46 -1.95
N GLY A 64 1.41 -11.47 -3.26
CA GLY A 64 1.21 -12.69 -4.06
C GLY A 64 -0.23 -13.20 -4.12
N PHE A 65 -1.13 -12.70 -3.27
CA PHE A 65 -2.55 -13.08 -3.21
C PHE A 65 -3.46 -11.85 -3.14
N SER A 66 -4.74 -12.01 -3.49
CA SER A 66 -5.66 -10.87 -3.46
C SER A 66 -6.14 -10.55 -2.03
N PRO A 67 -6.55 -9.31 -1.75
CA PRO A 67 -7.15 -8.94 -0.46
C PRO A 67 -8.31 -9.85 -0.03
N LYS A 68 -9.11 -10.31 -1.00
CA LYS A 68 -10.23 -11.22 -0.74
C LYS A 68 -9.75 -12.58 -0.23
N HIS A 69 -8.74 -13.18 -0.88
CA HIS A 69 -8.15 -14.44 -0.42
C HIS A 69 -7.58 -14.35 1.00
N MET A 70 -7.09 -13.17 1.39
CA MET A 70 -6.61 -12.95 2.74
C MET A 70 -7.73 -12.99 3.79
N ARG A 71 -8.92 -12.52 3.43
CA ARG A 71 -10.06 -12.44 4.35
C ARG A 71 -10.86 -13.73 4.44
N ASP A 72 -10.78 -14.56 3.40
CA ASP A 72 -11.37 -15.89 3.39
C ASP A 72 -10.47 -16.94 4.11
N ARG A 73 -9.30 -16.53 4.64
CA ARG A 73 -8.41 -17.32 5.48
C ARG A 73 -8.62 -17.01 6.96
#